data_AF-A0A399Y796-F1
#
_entry.id   AF-A0A399Y796-F1
#
_cell.length_a   1.000
_cell.length_b   1.000
_cell.length_c   1.000
_cell.angle_alpha   90.00
_cell.angle_beta   90.00
_cell.angle_gamma   90.00
#
_symmetry.space_group_name_H-M   'P 1'
#
loop_
_entity.id
_entity.type
_entity.pdbx_description
1 polymer ?
#
loop_
_entity_poly.entity_id
_entity_poly.type
_entity_poly.pdbx_seq_one_letter_code
_entity_poly.pdbx_strand_id
1 'polypeptide(L)'
;MTEVQDRYRISRAGVLNVWQYDEQVFDFADGRLLLRGSNGAGKSKTMEMLMPFVIDGDASRLTASGRHHTSLVWLLLDGYEGQARTGYVWLEFTRTSEQGEPETVTCGVGMRATASAKRATSWFFTSSRRVGEDLQLDDAAGPLGQAALTAVLEGDEDGHGQVFDSSRRYREHVGRLLFGLPLEQYDSLLRLIYWLRQPQVGEDIDPRRLAEQLVNALPVLDSTTVSEAGATFDELEAFGEDLDRRERAALALTDFLGTYAGYARSIVSARSRAALDAATAVTSARRRVRASERELDEVGEQLGVADRAISAAEHAHADAQARRAALESGPEARSRDRLVELGRR
;
A
#
# COMPACT_ATOMS: atom_id res chain seq x y z
N MET A 1 -27.57 10.68 -41.45
CA MET A 1 -26.85 10.73 -40.17
C MET A 1 -25.81 9.64 -40.21
N THR A 2 -24.55 10.00 -40.40
CA THR A 2 -23.44 9.05 -40.38
C THR A 2 -23.30 8.56 -38.95
N GLU A 3 -23.51 7.26 -38.74
CA GLU A 3 -23.42 6.63 -37.43
C GLU A 3 -21.98 6.76 -36.95
N VAL A 4 -21.74 7.41 -35.80
CA VAL A 4 -20.40 7.50 -35.21
C VAL A 4 -19.96 6.08 -34.85
N GLN A 5 -19.00 5.55 -35.60
CA GLN A 5 -18.43 4.22 -35.37
C GLN A 5 -17.02 4.37 -34.80
N ASP A 6 -16.93 4.43 -33.47
CA ASP A 6 -15.67 4.57 -32.73
C ASP A 6 -14.72 3.36 -32.92
N ARG A 7 -15.29 2.18 -33.24
CA ARG A 7 -14.54 0.93 -33.40
C ARG A 7 -14.14 0.65 -34.85
N TYR A 8 -12.86 0.31 -35.06
CA TYR A 8 -12.34 -0.21 -36.31
C TYR A 8 -13.08 -1.46 -36.80
N ARG A 9 -13.46 -1.44 -38.09
CA ARG A 9 -14.03 -2.58 -38.83
C ARG A 9 -13.14 -2.90 -40.02
N ILE A 10 -12.96 -4.19 -40.32
CA ILE A 10 -12.26 -4.60 -41.54
C ILE A 10 -13.08 -4.15 -42.74
N SER A 11 -12.46 -3.42 -43.67
CA SER A 11 -13.10 -2.90 -44.87
C SER A 11 -12.59 -3.60 -46.13
N ARG A 12 -11.30 -3.90 -46.19
CA ARG A 12 -10.67 -4.61 -47.31
C ARG A 12 -9.60 -5.58 -46.84
N ALA A 13 -9.30 -6.55 -47.68
CA ALA A 13 -8.11 -7.38 -47.58
C ALA A 13 -7.48 -7.50 -48.96
N GLY A 14 -6.18 -7.76 -49.02
CA GLY A 14 -5.56 -8.09 -50.29
C GLY A 14 -4.40 -9.05 -50.20
N VAL A 15 -4.11 -9.64 -51.35
CA VAL A 15 -3.05 -10.60 -51.58
C VAL A 15 -2.34 -10.18 -52.86
N LEU A 16 -1.03 -9.96 -52.76
CA LEU A 16 -0.18 -9.55 -53.88
C LEU A 16 0.97 -10.56 -54.00
N ASN A 17 1.02 -11.28 -55.12
CA ASN A 17 2.07 -12.21 -55.48
C ASN A 17 2.34 -13.30 -54.42
N VAL A 18 1.28 -13.82 -53.81
CA VAL A 18 1.34 -14.91 -52.82
C VAL A 18 0.43 -16.04 -53.27
N TRP A 19 0.98 -17.26 -53.26
CA TRP A 19 0.31 -18.47 -53.72
C TRP A 19 -0.20 -18.31 -55.15
N GLN A 20 -1.40 -18.81 -55.45
CA GLN A 20 -2.03 -18.73 -56.78
C GLN A 20 -2.66 -17.35 -57.06
N TYR A 21 -2.34 -16.32 -56.26
CA TYR A 21 -2.81 -14.96 -56.48
C TYR A 21 -1.68 -14.07 -57.01
N ASP A 22 -1.91 -13.45 -58.17
CA ASP A 22 -1.06 -12.39 -58.70
C ASP A 22 -1.38 -11.07 -57.99
N GLU A 23 -2.62 -10.60 -58.09
CA GLU A 23 -3.14 -9.47 -57.32
C GLU A 23 -4.64 -9.71 -57.08
N GLN A 24 -5.07 -9.69 -55.82
CA GLN A 24 -6.47 -9.87 -55.46
C GLN A 24 -6.83 -8.99 -54.27
N VAL A 25 -7.89 -8.21 -54.43
CA VAL A 25 -8.52 -7.41 -53.36
C VAL A 25 -9.88 -8.01 -53.01
N PHE A 26 -10.20 -8.07 -51.73
CA PHE A 26 -11.47 -8.54 -51.19
C PHE A 26 -12.14 -7.42 -50.41
N ASP A 27 -13.33 -7.00 -50.82
CA ASP A 27 -14.13 -6.02 -50.09
C ASP A 27 -14.99 -6.70 -49.01
N PHE A 28 -15.05 -6.06 -47.84
CA PHE A 28 -15.85 -6.52 -46.72
C PHE A 28 -17.14 -5.71 -46.66
N ALA A 29 -18.25 -6.40 -46.45
CA ALA A 29 -19.52 -5.78 -46.14
C ALA A 29 -19.67 -5.74 -44.63
N ASP A 30 -19.54 -4.56 -44.03
CA ASP A 30 -19.70 -4.36 -42.58
C ASP A 30 -18.80 -5.29 -41.73
N GLY A 31 -17.50 -5.37 -42.06
CA GLY A 31 -16.56 -6.26 -41.37
C GLY A 31 -16.72 -7.74 -41.71
N ARG A 32 -17.55 -8.11 -42.69
CA ARG A 32 -17.81 -9.51 -43.06
C ARG A 32 -17.37 -9.80 -44.49
N LEU A 33 -16.74 -10.96 -44.67
CA LEU A 33 -16.32 -11.50 -45.96
C LEU A 33 -16.96 -12.88 -46.17
N LEU A 34 -17.50 -13.12 -47.38
CA LEU A 34 -18.05 -14.41 -47.78
C LEU A 34 -17.31 -14.95 -49.01
N LEU A 35 -16.49 -15.99 -48.81
CA LEU A 35 -15.82 -16.68 -49.90
C LEU A 35 -16.69 -17.83 -50.42
N ARG A 36 -17.11 -17.76 -51.70
CA ARG A 36 -17.86 -18.84 -52.38
C ARG A 36 -17.04 -19.44 -53.52
N GLY A 37 -17.23 -20.74 -53.77
CA GLY A 37 -16.50 -21.47 -54.81
C GLY A 37 -16.54 -22.98 -54.59
N SER A 38 -16.04 -23.75 -55.55
CA SER A 38 -15.91 -25.21 -55.44
C SER A 38 -14.89 -25.61 -54.36
N ASN A 39 -14.92 -26.89 -53.96
CA ASN A 39 -13.87 -27.45 -53.10
C ASN A 39 -12.53 -27.37 -53.83
N GLY A 40 -11.48 -26.91 -53.14
CA GLY A 40 -10.15 -26.70 -53.74
C GLY A 40 -9.91 -25.30 -54.32
N ALA A 41 -10.93 -24.44 -54.44
CA ALA A 41 -10.79 -23.07 -54.96
C ALA A 41 -10.04 -22.08 -54.04
N GLY A 42 -9.25 -22.55 -53.07
CA GLY A 42 -8.43 -21.68 -52.22
C GLY A 42 -9.11 -20.91 -51.10
N LYS A 43 -10.42 -21.06 -50.89
CA LYS A 43 -11.19 -20.34 -49.84
C LYS A 43 -10.55 -20.42 -48.44
N SER A 44 -10.28 -21.64 -47.97
CA SER A 44 -9.69 -21.85 -46.64
C SER A 44 -8.25 -21.34 -46.55
N LYS A 45 -7.44 -21.50 -47.62
CA LYS A 45 -6.07 -20.98 -47.67
C LYS A 45 -6.03 -19.46 -47.62
N THR A 46 -6.97 -18.82 -48.30
CA THR A 46 -7.16 -17.36 -48.27
C THR A 46 -7.47 -16.87 -46.87
N MET A 47 -8.40 -17.54 -46.18
CA MET A 47 -8.71 -17.20 -44.78
C MET A 47 -7.52 -17.44 -43.84
N GLU A 48 -6.79 -18.55 -44.01
CA GLU A 48 -5.59 -18.90 -43.22
C GLU A 48 -4.48 -17.85 -43.31
N MET A 49 -4.22 -17.33 -44.51
CA MET A 49 -3.17 -16.33 -44.73
C MET A 49 -3.58 -14.90 -44.43
N LEU A 50 -4.88 -14.60 -44.33
CA LEU A 50 -5.36 -13.27 -43.95
C LEU A 50 -5.53 -13.13 -42.44
N MET A 51 -6.34 -13.99 -41.80
CA MET A 51 -6.74 -13.82 -40.40
C MET A 51 -6.42 -15.04 -39.51
N PRO A 52 -5.86 -14.82 -38.30
CA PRO A 52 -5.40 -13.55 -37.73
C PRO A 52 -3.96 -13.16 -38.15
N PHE A 53 -3.36 -13.87 -39.10
CA PHE A 53 -1.94 -13.70 -39.45
C PHE A 53 -1.54 -12.24 -39.76
N VAL A 54 -2.37 -11.50 -40.49
CA VAL A 54 -2.04 -10.12 -40.85
C VAL A 54 -2.01 -9.20 -39.62
N ILE A 55 -2.80 -9.46 -38.58
CA ILE A 55 -2.86 -8.62 -37.38
C ILE A 55 -1.87 -9.06 -36.28
N ASP A 56 -1.22 -10.21 -36.44
CA ASP A 56 -0.36 -10.78 -35.41
C ASP A 56 1.04 -11.20 -35.88
N GLY A 57 1.24 -11.34 -37.18
CA GLY A 57 2.50 -11.74 -37.79
C GLY A 57 3.01 -13.12 -37.36
N ASP A 58 2.18 -13.97 -36.74
CA ASP A 58 2.59 -15.28 -36.24
C ASP A 58 2.47 -16.36 -37.33
N ALA A 59 3.52 -16.46 -38.14
CA ALA A 59 3.59 -17.45 -39.21
C ALA A 59 3.54 -18.91 -38.70
N SER A 60 3.82 -19.17 -37.42
CA SER A 60 3.76 -20.52 -36.85
C SER A 60 2.33 -21.04 -36.72
N ARG A 61 1.34 -20.13 -36.75
CA ARG A 61 -0.09 -20.45 -36.59
C ARG A 61 -0.90 -20.25 -37.85
N LEU A 62 -0.27 -20.21 -39.04
CA LEU A 62 -0.99 -20.10 -40.32
C LEU A 62 -1.97 -21.24 -40.56
N THR A 63 -1.59 -22.48 -40.19
CA THR A 63 -2.42 -23.66 -40.44
C THR A 63 -3.66 -23.66 -39.53
N ALA A 64 -4.87 -23.65 -40.11
CA ALA A 64 -6.12 -23.73 -39.35
C ALA A 64 -6.69 -25.15 -39.25
N SER A 65 -6.32 -26.03 -40.19
CA SER A 65 -6.75 -27.44 -40.23
C SER A 65 -5.56 -28.38 -40.32
N GLY A 66 -5.57 -29.46 -39.53
CA GLY A 66 -4.48 -30.45 -39.48
C GLY A 66 -4.27 -31.28 -40.76
N ARG A 67 -5.02 -31.04 -41.84
CA ARG A 67 -4.90 -31.81 -43.09
C ARG A 67 -3.73 -31.36 -43.98
N HIS A 68 -3.35 -30.08 -43.96
CA HIS A 68 -2.26 -29.56 -44.80
C HIS A 68 -1.51 -28.40 -44.12
N HIS A 69 -0.19 -28.57 -43.93
CA HIS A 69 0.67 -27.54 -43.34
C HIS A 69 0.85 -26.34 -44.28
N THR A 70 0.37 -25.16 -43.88
CA THR A 70 0.64 -23.88 -44.56
C THR A 70 1.89 -23.25 -43.96
N SER A 71 2.91 -22.99 -44.79
CA SER A 71 4.11 -22.22 -44.40
C SER A 71 4.33 -21.07 -45.38
N LEU A 72 5.08 -20.04 -44.99
CA LEU A 72 5.45 -18.94 -45.89
C LEU A 72 6.23 -19.44 -47.13
N VAL A 73 7.09 -20.44 -46.94
CA VAL A 73 7.84 -21.07 -48.05
C VAL A 73 6.87 -21.73 -49.03
N TRP A 74 5.88 -22.46 -48.52
CA TRP A 74 4.86 -23.07 -49.37
C TRP A 74 4.01 -22.02 -50.08
N LEU A 75 3.53 -21.01 -49.36
CA LEU A 75 2.74 -19.92 -49.95
C LEU A 75 3.48 -19.20 -51.08
N LEU A 76 4.80 -19.04 -51.00
CA LEU A 76 5.55 -18.32 -52.04
C LEU A 76 6.05 -19.24 -53.16
N LEU A 77 6.48 -20.46 -52.85
CA LEU A 77 7.21 -21.31 -53.80
C LEU A 77 6.39 -22.47 -54.39
N ASP A 78 5.21 -22.80 -53.85
CA ASP A 78 4.36 -23.85 -54.40
C ASP A 78 3.93 -23.50 -55.83
N GLY A 79 4.32 -24.32 -56.80
CA GLY A 79 4.06 -24.08 -58.22
C GLY A 79 4.86 -22.93 -58.85
N TYR A 80 5.85 -22.34 -58.15
CA TYR A 80 6.66 -21.24 -58.66
C TYR A 80 8.00 -21.74 -59.24
N GLU A 81 8.29 -21.40 -60.50
CA GLU A 81 9.50 -21.85 -61.20
C GLU A 81 10.72 -20.91 -61.03
N GLY A 82 10.54 -19.74 -60.41
CA GLY A 82 11.60 -18.76 -60.22
C GLY A 82 12.51 -19.02 -59.00
N GLN A 83 13.63 -18.29 -58.92
CA GLN A 83 14.62 -18.47 -57.85
C GLN A 83 14.22 -17.81 -56.53
N ALA A 84 13.50 -16.69 -56.58
CA ALA A 84 13.02 -15.95 -55.42
C ALA A 84 11.67 -15.31 -55.71
N ARG A 85 10.81 -15.22 -54.70
CA ARG A 85 9.49 -14.57 -54.78
C ARG A 85 9.29 -13.68 -53.57
N THR A 86 8.77 -12.48 -53.80
CA THR A 86 8.34 -11.54 -52.76
C THR A 86 6.84 -11.30 -52.96
N GLY A 87 6.08 -11.27 -51.87
CA GLY A 87 4.64 -10.98 -51.91
C GLY A 87 4.15 -10.38 -50.61
N TYR A 88 2.89 -9.94 -50.63
CA TYR A 88 2.24 -9.25 -49.53
C TYR A 88 0.84 -9.80 -49.26
N VAL A 89 0.46 -9.79 -47.98
CA VAL A 89 -0.94 -9.91 -47.54
C VAL A 89 -1.26 -8.74 -46.62
N TRP A 90 -2.45 -8.17 -46.74
CA TRP A 90 -2.82 -6.98 -45.98
C TRP A 90 -4.32 -6.94 -45.65
N LEU A 91 -4.65 -6.13 -44.64
CA LEU A 91 -5.99 -5.83 -44.17
C LEU A 91 -6.11 -4.32 -43.95
N GLU A 92 -7.23 -3.76 -44.38
CA GLU A 92 -7.61 -2.39 -44.08
C GLU A 92 -8.73 -2.37 -43.05
N PHE A 93 -8.60 -1.45 -42.11
CA PHE A 93 -9.55 -1.18 -41.06
C PHE A 93 -10.03 0.25 -41.20
N THR A 94 -11.34 0.46 -41.17
CA THR A 94 -11.94 1.79 -41.19
C THR A 94 -12.74 2.04 -39.92
N ARG A 95 -12.70 3.27 -39.43
CA ARG A 95 -13.62 3.78 -38.41
C ARG A 95 -14.05 5.20 -38.76
N THR A 96 -15.04 5.72 -38.04
CA THR A 96 -15.40 7.14 -38.10
C THR A 96 -14.96 7.79 -36.80
N SER A 97 -14.06 8.77 -36.89
CA SER A 97 -13.56 9.49 -35.72
C SER A 97 -14.69 10.23 -35.00
N GLU A 98 -14.43 10.67 -33.77
CA GLU A 98 -15.39 11.51 -33.01
C GLU A 98 -15.77 12.80 -33.76
N GLN A 99 -14.89 13.26 -34.66
CA GLN A 99 -15.09 14.45 -35.49
C GLN A 99 -15.89 14.16 -36.78
N GLY A 100 -16.24 12.89 -37.03
CA GLY A 100 -16.99 12.46 -38.21
C GLY A 100 -16.13 12.13 -39.43
N GLU A 101 -14.80 12.18 -39.31
CA GLU A 101 -13.88 11.91 -40.42
C GLU A 101 -13.56 10.42 -40.52
N PRO A 102 -13.48 9.86 -41.75
CA PRO A 102 -13.09 8.47 -41.94
C PRO A 102 -11.60 8.29 -41.65
N GLU A 103 -11.28 7.39 -40.71
CA GLU A 103 -9.90 6.98 -40.43
C GLU A 103 -9.67 5.59 -41.00
N THR A 104 -8.53 5.40 -41.67
CA THR A 104 -8.10 4.11 -42.18
C THR A 104 -6.77 3.69 -41.57
N VAL A 105 -6.66 2.40 -41.24
CA VAL A 105 -5.40 1.77 -40.87
C VAL A 105 -5.21 0.54 -41.74
N THR A 106 -4.10 0.50 -42.46
CA THR A 106 -3.62 -0.68 -43.15
C THR A 106 -2.66 -1.43 -42.26
N CYS A 107 -2.87 -2.73 -42.10
CA CYS A 107 -1.94 -3.68 -41.51
C CYS A 107 -1.49 -4.66 -42.59
N GLY A 108 -0.20 -4.98 -42.67
CA GLY A 108 0.27 -5.91 -43.68
C GLY A 108 1.53 -6.67 -43.34
N VAL A 109 1.73 -7.75 -44.08
CA VAL A 109 2.89 -8.63 -43.98
C VAL A 109 3.52 -8.78 -45.35
N GLY A 110 4.75 -8.30 -45.47
CA GLY A 110 5.62 -8.63 -46.60
C GLY A 110 6.39 -9.91 -46.32
N MET A 111 6.55 -10.73 -47.34
CA MET A 111 7.24 -12.01 -47.23
C MET A 111 8.10 -12.27 -48.46
N ARG A 112 9.26 -12.89 -48.24
CA ARG A 112 10.19 -13.26 -49.30
C ARG A 112 10.70 -14.67 -49.07
N ALA A 113 10.73 -15.48 -50.13
CA ALA A 113 11.31 -16.81 -50.11
C ALA A 113 12.29 -17.00 -51.26
N THR A 114 13.30 -17.84 -51.03
CA THR A 114 14.28 -18.24 -52.05
C THR A 114 14.28 -19.76 -52.19
N ALA A 115 14.24 -20.24 -53.44
CA ALA A 115 14.14 -21.66 -53.76
C ALA A 115 15.39 -22.44 -53.33
N SER A 116 16.58 -21.84 -53.48
CA SER A 116 17.86 -22.47 -53.10
C SER A 116 17.98 -22.69 -51.59
N ALA A 117 17.52 -21.73 -50.78
CA ALA A 117 17.63 -21.81 -49.32
C ALA A 117 16.46 -22.53 -48.65
N LYS A 118 15.34 -22.74 -49.37
CA LYS A 118 14.06 -23.25 -48.84
C LYS A 118 13.63 -22.55 -47.55
N ARG A 119 13.91 -21.25 -47.46
CA ARG A 119 13.62 -20.39 -46.31
C ARG A 119 12.82 -19.18 -46.76
N ALA A 120 11.95 -18.71 -45.88
CA ALA A 120 11.20 -17.48 -46.04
C ALA A 120 11.52 -16.53 -44.88
N THR A 121 11.56 -15.23 -45.19
CA THR A 121 11.60 -14.14 -44.23
C THR A 121 10.34 -13.31 -44.38
N SER A 122 9.97 -12.58 -43.32
CA SER A 122 8.84 -11.67 -43.33
C SER A 122 9.16 -10.38 -42.60
N TRP A 123 8.48 -9.31 -42.99
CA TRP A 123 8.43 -8.02 -42.31
C TRP A 123 6.97 -7.60 -42.23
N PHE A 124 6.66 -6.74 -41.26
CA PHE A 124 5.30 -6.31 -40.99
C PHE A 124 5.22 -4.80 -41.14
N PHE A 125 4.05 -4.27 -41.44
CA PHE A 125 3.87 -2.83 -41.53
C PHE A 125 2.48 -2.38 -41.13
N THR A 126 2.41 -1.12 -40.70
CA THR A 126 1.17 -0.35 -40.57
C THR A 126 1.27 0.93 -41.40
N SER A 127 0.13 1.49 -41.82
CA SER A 127 0.04 2.80 -42.49
C SER A 127 -1.36 3.38 -42.35
N SER A 128 -1.48 4.70 -42.44
CA SER A 128 -2.77 5.39 -42.58
C SER A 128 -3.33 5.28 -44.01
N ARG A 129 -2.46 4.97 -44.98
CA ARG A 129 -2.75 4.92 -46.42
C ARG A 129 -3.37 3.59 -46.83
N ARG A 130 -4.16 3.64 -47.88
CA ARG A 130 -4.91 2.55 -48.51
C ARG A 130 -4.12 1.90 -49.65
N VAL A 131 -4.06 0.58 -49.62
CA VAL A 131 -3.33 -0.19 -50.64
C VAL A 131 -4.04 -0.09 -51.99
N GLY A 132 -3.26 0.13 -53.05
CA GLY A 132 -3.75 0.29 -54.42
C GLY A 132 -4.31 1.69 -54.73
N GLU A 133 -4.41 2.57 -53.74
CA GLU A 133 -4.84 3.96 -53.90
C GLU A 133 -3.65 4.91 -53.69
N ASP A 134 -3.29 5.16 -52.43
CA ASP A 134 -2.21 6.04 -51.98
C ASP A 134 -1.00 5.28 -51.39
N LEU A 135 -1.11 3.96 -51.23
CA LEU A 135 0.01 3.06 -50.94
C LEU A 135 0.15 1.97 -52.02
N GLN A 136 1.27 2.00 -52.75
CA GLN A 136 1.62 0.93 -53.70
C GLN A 136 2.64 -0.02 -53.05
N LEU A 137 2.42 -1.32 -53.17
CA LEU A 137 3.27 -2.38 -52.58
C LEU A 137 4.25 -3.00 -53.59
N ASP A 138 4.20 -2.56 -54.84
CA ASP A 138 5.04 -2.95 -55.95
C ASP A 138 5.42 -1.75 -56.81
N ASP A 139 6.42 -1.96 -57.66
CA ASP A 139 6.84 -1.03 -58.69
C ASP A 139 7.07 -1.79 -60.02
N ALA A 140 7.68 -1.13 -61.01
CA ALA A 140 7.98 -1.75 -62.30
C ALA A 140 8.91 -2.98 -62.22
N ALA A 141 9.66 -3.15 -61.13
CA ALA A 141 10.50 -4.31 -60.86
C ALA A 141 9.76 -5.42 -60.07
N GLY A 142 8.53 -5.17 -59.62
CA GLY A 142 7.67 -6.08 -58.89
C GLY A 142 7.48 -5.70 -57.42
N PRO A 143 7.01 -6.63 -56.56
CA PRO A 143 6.73 -6.34 -55.16
C PRO A 143 7.93 -5.81 -54.40
N LEU A 144 7.71 -4.72 -53.66
CA LEU A 144 8.75 -4.00 -52.93
C LEU A 144 9.42 -4.91 -51.89
N GLY A 145 10.74 -4.78 -51.73
CA GLY A 145 11.43 -5.33 -50.56
C GLY A 145 11.22 -4.47 -49.31
N GLN A 146 11.60 -4.99 -48.15
CA GLN A 146 11.47 -4.29 -46.86
C GLN A 146 12.04 -2.86 -46.90
N ALA A 147 13.25 -2.67 -47.42
CA ALA A 147 13.90 -1.34 -47.44
C ALA A 147 13.16 -0.32 -48.33
N ALA A 148 12.63 -0.77 -49.47
CA ALA A 148 11.86 0.10 -50.37
C ALA A 148 10.51 0.45 -49.75
N LEU A 149 9.84 -0.52 -49.10
CA LEU A 149 8.61 -0.26 -48.36
C LEU A 149 8.84 0.74 -47.22
N THR A 150 9.93 0.62 -46.46
CA THR A 150 10.28 1.57 -45.41
C THR A 150 10.36 2.99 -45.97
N ALA A 151 11.06 3.19 -47.08
CA ALA A 151 11.18 4.51 -47.72
C ALA A 151 9.83 5.08 -48.19
N VAL A 152 8.92 4.23 -48.66
CA VAL A 152 7.55 4.65 -49.05
C VAL A 152 6.73 5.09 -47.83
N LEU A 153 6.90 4.40 -46.69
CA LEU A 153 6.16 4.68 -45.46
C LEU A 153 6.74 5.83 -44.62
N GLU A 154 8.01 6.18 -44.78
CA GLU A 154 8.63 7.33 -44.11
C GLU A 154 7.93 8.67 -44.41
N GLY A 155 7.20 8.75 -45.53
CA GLY A 155 6.41 9.93 -45.90
C GLY A 155 4.99 9.95 -45.34
N ASP A 156 4.57 8.99 -44.52
CA ASP A 156 3.24 8.92 -43.91
C ASP A 156 3.12 9.95 -42.76
N GLU A 157 2.60 11.14 -43.09
CA GLU A 157 2.54 12.31 -42.19
C GLU A 157 1.64 12.09 -40.96
N ASP A 158 0.68 11.16 -41.03
CA ASP A 158 -0.25 10.84 -39.96
C ASP A 158 0.35 9.91 -38.89
N GLY A 159 1.62 9.50 -39.03
CA GLY A 159 2.40 8.85 -37.98
C GLY A 159 2.09 7.37 -37.72
N HIS A 160 1.23 6.75 -38.53
CA HIS A 160 0.92 5.31 -38.45
C HIS A 160 1.80 4.44 -39.36
N GLY A 161 2.53 5.06 -40.29
CA GLY A 161 3.48 4.42 -41.20
C GLY A 161 4.70 3.86 -40.48
N GLN A 162 4.77 2.54 -40.31
CA GLN A 162 5.92 1.91 -39.65
C GLN A 162 6.18 0.50 -40.19
N VAL A 163 7.45 0.14 -40.35
CA VAL A 163 7.90 -1.23 -40.66
C VAL A 163 8.48 -1.90 -39.41
N PHE A 164 8.17 -3.17 -39.21
CA PHE A 164 8.62 -4.00 -38.09
C PHE A 164 9.33 -5.26 -38.60
N ASP A 165 10.46 -5.57 -37.98
CA ASP A 165 11.23 -6.81 -38.20
C ASP A 165 10.88 -7.92 -37.19
N SER A 166 10.06 -7.60 -36.19
CA SER A 166 9.67 -8.49 -35.10
C SER A 166 8.15 -8.60 -34.99
N SER A 167 7.64 -9.83 -35.07
CA SER A 167 6.20 -10.11 -34.91
C SER A 167 5.69 -9.72 -33.53
N ARG A 168 6.53 -9.75 -32.48
CA ARG A 168 6.17 -9.29 -31.14
C ARG A 168 5.94 -7.78 -31.11
N ARG A 169 6.89 -6.98 -31.64
CA ARG A 169 6.75 -5.52 -31.67
C ARG A 169 5.57 -5.09 -32.53
N TYR A 170 5.39 -5.77 -33.66
CA TYR A 170 4.23 -5.56 -34.53
C TYR A 170 2.92 -5.85 -33.79
N ARG A 171 2.79 -7.00 -33.10
CA ARG A 171 1.60 -7.32 -32.27
C ARG A 171 1.32 -6.29 -31.20
N GLU A 172 2.35 -5.86 -30.48
CA GLU A 172 2.21 -4.85 -29.44
C GLU A 172 1.69 -3.52 -30.01
N HIS A 173 2.22 -3.12 -31.18
CA HIS A 173 1.76 -1.93 -31.89
C HIS A 173 0.31 -2.08 -32.38
N VAL A 174 -0.01 -3.15 -33.09
CA VAL A 174 -1.37 -3.41 -33.63
C VAL A 174 -2.41 -3.55 -32.52
N GLY A 175 -2.07 -4.23 -31.42
CA GLY A 175 -2.93 -4.37 -30.24
C GLY A 175 -3.31 -3.02 -29.64
N ARG A 176 -2.35 -2.10 -29.51
CA ARG A 176 -2.61 -0.72 -29.06
C ARG A 176 -3.39 0.09 -30.10
N LEU A 177 -2.97 0.05 -31.36
CA LEU A 177 -3.52 0.88 -32.44
C LEU A 177 -4.98 0.55 -32.75
N LEU A 178 -5.31 -0.74 -32.94
CA LEU A 178 -6.65 -1.15 -33.37
C LEU A 178 -7.60 -1.45 -32.21
N PHE A 179 -7.08 -1.88 -31.05
CA PHE A 179 -7.91 -2.38 -29.95
C PHE A 179 -7.71 -1.64 -28.62
N GLY A 180 -6.71 -0.74 -28.52
CA GLY A 180 -6.38 -0.09 -27.25
C GLY A 180 -5.87 -1.07 -26.17
N LEU A 181 -5.42 -2.27 -26.57
CA LEU A 181 -5.04 -3.33 -25.63
C LEU A 181 -3.53 -3.39 -25.44
N PRO A 182 -3.03 -3.59 -24.20
CA PRO A 182 -1.63 -3.96 -23.97
C PRO A 182 -1.37 -5.37 -24.53
N LEU A 183 -0.10 -5.68 -24.80
CA LEU A 183 0.33 -6.92 -25.47
C LEU A 183 -0.25 -8.19 -24.83
N GLU A 184 -0.31 -8.26 -23.50
CA GLU A 184 -0.83 -9.45 -22.79
C GLU A 184 -2.33 -9.68 -23.05
N GLN A 185 -3.13 -8.62 -22.99
CA GLN A 185 -4.56 -8.69 -23.27
C GLN A 185 -4.83 -8.96 -24.76
N TYR A 186 -3.99 -8.39 -25.64
CA TYR A 186 -4.07 -8.66 -27.07
C TYR A 186 -3.69 -10.13 -27.39
N ASP A 187 -2.69 -10.70 -26.73
CA ASP A 187 -2.34 -12.11 -26.87
C ASP A 187 -3.49 -13.04 -26.41
N SER A 188 -4.23 -12.66 -25.37
CA SER A 188 -5.45 -13.36 -24.94
C SER A 188 -6.56 -13.29 -26.00
N LEU A 189 -6.80 -12.12 -26.59
CA LEU A 189 -7.75 -11.96 -27.70
C LEU A 189 -7.36 -12.82 -28.91
N LEU A 190 -6.08 -12.80 -29.31
CA LEU A 190 -5.57 -13.60 -30.41
C LEU A 190 -5.76 -15.10 -30.17
N ARG A 191 -5.51 -15.59 -28.94
CA ARG A 191 -5.78 -16.99 -28.57
C ARG A 191 -7.24 -17.37 -28.80
N LEU A 192 -8.18 -16.49 -28.42
CA LEU A 192 -9.61 -16.69 -28.64
C LEU A 192 -9.94 -16.73 -30.15
N ILE A 193 -9.36 -15.83 -30.95
CA ILE A 193 -9.55 -15.83 -32.41
C ILE A 193 -9.03 -17.12 -33.04
N TYR A 194 -7.83 -17.56 -32.65
CA TYR A 194 -7.26 -18.82 -33.13
C TYR A 194 -8.12 -20.03 -32.76
N TRP A 195 -8.70 -20.02 -31.56
CA TRP A 195 -9.62 -21.04 -31.12
C TRP A 195 -10.87 -21.04 -32.01
N LEU A 196 -11.55 -19.89 -32.16
CA LEU A 196 -12.76 -19.74 -33.00
C LEU A 196 -12.55 -20.07 -34.48
N ARG A 197 -11.33 -19.90 -35.00
CA ARG A 197 -10.97 -20.23 -36.38
C ARG A 197 -11.04 -21.73 -36.68
N GLN A 198 -10.99 -22.60 -35.66
CA GLN A 198 -10.99 -24.04 -35.88
C GLN A 198 -12.34 -24.51 -36.46
N PRO A 199 -12.34 -25.24 -37.59
CA PRO A 199 -13.57 -25.56 -38.34
C PRO A 199 -14.59 -26.39 -37.55
N GLN A 200 -14.14 -27.11 -36.53
CA GLN A 200 -14.97 -27.99 -35.69
C GLN A 200 -15.52 -27.30 -34.43
N VAL A 201 -15.17 -26.04 -34.17
CA VAL A 201 -15.71 -25.33 -33.00
C VAL A 201 -17.23 -25.29 -33.06
N GLY A 202 -17.83 -25.11 -34.24
CA GLY A 202 -19.29 -25.15 -34.37
C GLY A 202 -19.94 -26.53 -34.26
N GLU A 203 -19.18 -27.62 -34.42
CA GLU A 203 -19.70 -29.00 -34.40
C GLU A 203 -19.68 -29.61 -32.99
N ASP A 204 -18.69 -29.25 -32.15
CA ASP A 204 -18.55 -29.74 -30.76
C ASP A 204 -18.15 -28.59 -29.79
N ILE A 205 -19.03 -27.60 -29.59
CA ILE A 205 -18.85 -26.61 -28.51
C ILE A 205 -19.12 -27.32 -27.17
N ASP A 206 -18.08 -27.79 -26.48
CA ASP A 206 -18.19 -28.08 -25.05
C ASP A 206 -18.38 -26.74 -24.30
N PRO A 207 -19.55 -26.49 -23.69
CA PRO A 207 -19.82 -25.22 -23.02
C PRO A 207 -18.85 -24.92 -21.88
N ARG A 208 -18.29 -25.95 -21.22
CA ARG A 208 -17.31 -25.76 -20.15
C ARG A 208 -15.99 -25.26 -20.70
N ARG A 209 -15.52 -25.87 -21.78
CA ARG A 209 -14.29 -25.46 -22.46
C ARG A 209 -14.42 -24.04 -23.02
N LEU A 210 -15.57 -23.69 -23.58
CA LEU A 210 -15.86 -22.31 -24.01
C LEU A 210 -15.83 -21.34 -22.82
N ALA A 211 -16.50 -21.67 -21.72
CA ALA A 211 -16.50 -20.82 -20.52
C ALA A 211 -15.09 -20.62 -19.95
N GLU A 212 -14.28 -21.69 -19.86
CA GLU A 212 -12.87 -21.60 -19.43
C GLU A 212 -12.05 -20.70 -20.35
N GLN A 213 -12.22 -20.80 -21.67
CA GLN A 213 -11.49 -19.93 -22.61
C GLN A 213 -11.95 -18.48 -22.51
N LEU A 214 -13.25 -18.22 -22.33
CA LEU A 214 -13.76 -16.87 -22.12
C LEU A 214 -13.25 -16.26 -20.81
N VAL A 215 -13.22 -17.05 -19.72
CA VAL A 215 -12.66 -16.63 -18.42
C VAL A 215 -11.16 -16.31 -18.55
N ASN A 216 -10.40 -17.15 -19.23
CA ASN A 216 -8.97 -16.92 -19.48
C ASN A 216 -8.71 -15.71 -20.40
N ALA A 217 -9.69 -15.34 -21.22
CA ALA A 217 -9.63 -14.16 -22.09
C ALA A 217 -10.15 -12.88 -21.41
N LEU A 218 -10.69 -12.97 -20.18
CA LEU A 218 -11.04 -11.78 -19.41
C LEU A 218 -9.77 -10.96 -19.10
N PRO A 219 -9.88 -9.62 -19.07
CA PRO A 219 -8.78 -8.77 -18.64
C PRO A 219 -8.26 -9.20 -17.27
N VAL A 220 -6.94 -9.33 -17.13
CA VAL A 220 -6.31 -9.51 -15.82
C VAL A 220 -6.63 -8.28 -14.98
N LEU A 221 -7.03 -8.49 -13.73
CA LEU A 221 -7.24 -7.39 -12.78
C LEU A 221 -5.96 -6.56 -12.71
N ASP A 222 -6.13 -5.24 -12.74
CA ASP A 222 -5.02 -4.31 -12.63
C ASP A 222 -4.24 -4.57 -11.33
N SER A 223 -2.96 -4.90 -11.48
CA SER A 223 -2.08 -5.27 -10.38
C SER A 223 -1.89 -4.12 -9.38
N THR A 224 -2.01 -2.87 -9.85
CA THR A 224 -1.93 -1.70 -8.96
C THR A 224 -3.15 -1.62 -8.06
N THR A 225 -4.36 -1.74 -8.63
CA THR A 225 -5.61 -1.84 -7.87
C THR A 225 -5.58 -2.99 -6.83
N VAL A 226 -5.08 -4.17 -7.20
CA VAL A 226 -4.97 -5.32 -6.27
C VAL A 226 -3.97 -5.03 -5.14
N SER A 227 -2.83 -4.42 -5.47
CA SER A 227 -1.81 -4.06 -4.48
C SER A 227 -2.30 -2.96 -3.51
N GLU A 228 -3.03 -1.97 -4.01
CA GLU A 228 -3.63 -0.92 -3.18
C GLU A 228 -4.66 -1.48 -2.20
N ALA A 229 -5.50 -2.41 -2.66
CA ALA A 229 -6.43 -3.12 -1.80
C ALA A 229 -5.70 -3.93 -0.72
N GLY A 230 -4.62 -4.64 -1.09
CA GLY A 230 -3.77 -5.36 -0.14
C GLY A 230 -3.17 -4.46 0.93
N ALA A 231 -2.56 -3.34 0.53
CA ALA A 231 -2.00 -2.36 1.47
C ALA A 231 -3.05 -1.80 2.44
N THR A 232 -4.27 -1.57 1.95
CA THR A 232 -5.38 -1.09 2.80
C THR A 232 -5.78 -2.14 3.86
N PHE A 233 -5.76 -3.43 3.51
CA PHE A 233 -6.01 -4.49 4.48
C PHE A 233 -4.90 -4.62 5.52
N ASP A 234 -3.64 -4.51 5.11
CA ASP A 234 -2.49 -4.52 6.01
C ASP A 234 -2.56 -3.32 6.99
N GLU A 235 -2.95 -2.14 6.52
CA GLU A 235 -3.18 -0.96 7.38
C GLU A 235 -4.31 -1.18 8.38
N LEU A 236 -5.41 -1.80 7.97
CA LEU A 236 -6.53 -2.13 8.86
C LEU A 236 -6.12 -3.16 9.93
N GLU A 237 -5.32 -4.16 9.58
CA GLU A 237 -4.79 -5.13 10.53
C GLU A 237 -3.87 -4.44 11.55
N ALA A 238 -2.95 -3.59 11.09
CA ALA A 238 -2.07 -2.82 11.97
C ALA A 238 -2.85 -1.88 12.90
N PHE A 239 -3.95 -1.28 12.41
CA PHE A 239 -4.83 -0.44 13.22
C PHE A 239 -5.56 -1.27 14.30
N GLY A 240 -6.01 -2.48 13.97
CA GLY A 240 -6.58 -3.43 14.93
C GLY A 240 -5.60 -3.79 16.04
N GLU A 241 -4.35 -4.13 15.68
CA GLU A 241 -3.32 -4.44 16.68
C GLU A 241 -2.99 -3.25 17.61
N ASP A 242 -2.99 -2.02 17.09
CA ASP A 242 -2.74 -0.83 17.89
C ASP A 242 -3.91 -0.53 18.85
N LEU A 243 -5.16 -0.73 18.41
CA LEU A 243 -6.34 -0.64 19.28
C LEU A 243 -6.25 -1.65 20.43
N ASP A 244 -5.98 -2.92 20.14
CA ASP A 244 -5.85 -3.97 21.16
C ASP A 244 -4.71 -3.67 22.16
N ARG A 245 -3.61 -3.09 21.67
CA ARG A 245 -2.49 -2.67 22.52
C ARG A 245 -2.88 -1.53 23.45
N ARG A 246 -3.59 -0.51 22.92
CA ARG A 246 -4.07 0.64 23.70
C ARG A 246 -5.10 0.24 24.73
N GLU A 247 -6.03 -0.66 24.38
CA GLU A 247 -7.04 -1.16 25.32
C GLU A 247 -6.38 -1.91 26.50
N ARG A 248 -5.41 -2.79 26.21
CA ARG A 248 -4.62 -3.46 27.26
C ARG A 248 -3.85 -2.47 28.14
N ALA A 249 -3.26 -1.43 27.55
CA ALA A 249 -2.56 -0.40 28.31
C ALA A 249 -3.52 0.39 29.21
N ALA A 250 -4.71 0.74 28.73
CA ALA A 250 -5.72 1.43 29.50
C ALA A 250 -6.22 0.59 30.69
N LEU A 251 -6.47 -0.71 30.48
CA LEU A 251 -6.84 -1.64 31.56
C LEU A 251 -5.73 -1.74 32.62
N ALA A 252 -4.47 -1.92 32.19
CA ALA A 252 -3.34 -2.00 33.10
C ALA A 252 -3.14 -0.70 33.91
N LEU A 253 -3.32 0.46 33.27
CA LEU A 253 -3.23 1.76 33.95
C LEU A 253 -4.34 1.93 35.00
N THR A 254 -5.56 1.49 34.67
CA THR A 254 -6.71 1.55 35.55
C THR A 254 -6.50 0.69 36.80
N ASP A 255 -6.00 -0.54 36.62
CA ASP A 255 -5.69 -1.44 37.74
C ASP A 255 -4.55 -0.89 38.62
N PHE A 256 -3.49 -0.39 37.99
CA PHE A 256 -2.39 0.27 38.68
C PHE A 256 -2.86 1.47 39.52
N LEU A 257 -3.69 2.34 38.95
CA LEU A 257 -4.24 3.50 39.66
C LEU A 257 -5.11 3.09 40.86
N GLY A 258 -5.89 2.01 40.73
CA GLY A 258 -6.65 1.45 41.85
C GLY A 258 -5.75 1.01 43.00
N THR A 259 -4.70 0.26 42.69
CA THR A 259 -3.72 -0.22 43.68
C THR A 259 -2.93 0.94 44.31
N TYR A 260 -2.45 1.86 43.49
CA TYR A 260 -1.66 3.01 43.96
C TYR A 260 -2.49 3.97 44.81
N ALA A 261 -3.75 4.21 44.46
CA ALA A 261 -4.65 5.01 45.28
C ALA A 261 -4.88 4.38 46.66
N GLY A 262 -4.99 3.05 46.73
CA GLY A 262 -5.08 2.31 48.00
C GLY A 262 -3.80 2.47 48.84
N TYR A 263 -2.63 2.33 48.23
CA TYR A 263 -1.35 2.56 48.88
C TYR A 263 -1.19 4.00 49.39
N ALA A 264 -1.46 5.00 48.54
CA ALA A 264 -1.37 6.40 48.91
C ALA A 264 -2.30 6.73 50.09
N ARG A 265 -3.52 6.20 50.08
CA ARG A 265 -4.49 6.36 51.17
C ARG A 265 -3.99 5.75 52.49
N SER A 266 -3.32 4.59 52.44
CA SER A 266 -2.78 3.95 53.65
C SER A 266 -1.64 4.77 54.26
N ILE A 267 -0.72 5.26 53.43
CA ILE A 267 0.39 6.13 53.87
C ILE A 267 -0.14 7.43 54.46
N VAL A 268 -1.07 8.11 53.78
CA VAL A 268 -1.66 9.36 54.28
C VAL A 268 -2.39 9.12 55.60
N SER A 269 -3.15 8.03 55.73
CA SER A 269 -3.85 7.68 56.97
C SER A 269 -2.89 7.40 58.12
N ALA A 270 -1.81 6.65 57.87
CA ALA A 270 -0.79 6.35 58.87
C ALA A 270 -0.06 7.62 59.35
N ARG A 271 0.37 8.47 58.41
CA ARG A 271 1.01 9.76 58.74
C ARG A 271 0.07 10.70 59.48
N SER A 272 -1.20 10.75 59.10
CA SER A 272 -2.21 11.57 59.79
C SER A 272 -2.45 11.10 61.22
N ARG A 273 -2.52 9.78 61.46
CA ARG A 273 -2.60 9.22 62.82
C ARG A 273 -1.37 9.57 63.65
N ALA A 274 -0.16 9.36 63.12
CA ALA A 274 1.07 9.69 63.83
C ALA A 274 1.14 11.18 64.20
N ALA A 275 0.68 12.07 63.32
CA ALA A 275 0.60 13.51 63.59
C ALA A 275 -0.42 13.85 64.69
N LEU A 276 -1.59 13.21 64.69
CA LEU A 276 -2.62 13.37 65.74
C LEU A 276 -2.13 12.87 67.10
N ASP A 277 -1.46 11.71 67.13
CA ASP A 277 -0.88 11.15 68.36
C ASP A 277 0.19 12.08 68.93
N ALA A 278 1.08 12.60 68.07
CA ALA A 278 2.08 13.58 68.47
C ALA A 278 1.45 14.89 69.00
N ALA A 279 0.41 15.40 68.33
CA ALA A 279 -0.31 16.59 68.80
C ALA A 279 -0.98 16.36 70.17
N THR A 280 -1.52 15.16 70.39
CA THR A 280 -2.11 14.76 71.67
C THR A 280 -1.03 14.67 72.76
N ALA A 281 0.12 14.06 72.46
CA ALA A 281 1.25 13.98 73.39
C ALA A 281 1.77 15.36 73.79
N VAL A 282 1.93 16.28 72.82
CA VAL A 282 2.32 17.68 73.07
C VAL A 282 1.31 18.39 73.97
N THR A 283 0.01 18.19 73.71
CA THR A 283 -1.06 18.79 74.52
C THR A 283 -1.02 18.27 75.96
N SER A 284 -0.82 16.97 76.15
CA SER A 284 -0.69 16.35 77.48
C SER A 284 0.58 16.81 78.22
N ALA A 285 1.72 16.89 77.52
CA ALA A 285 2.95 17.41 78.07
C ALA A 285 2.81 18.87 78.52
N ARG A 286 2.17 19.73 77.70
CA ARG A 286 1.86 21.12 78.08
C ARG A 286 0.97 21.21 79.30
N ARG A 287 -0.03 20.32 79.46
CA ARG A 287 -0.85 20.27 80.68
C ARG A 287 -0.03 19.89 81.91
N ARG A 288 0.87 18.91 81.79
CA ARG A 288 1.77 18.50 82.87
C ARG A 288 2.73 19.61 83.28
N VAL A 289 3.34 20.31 82.32
CA VAL A 289 4.21 21.48 82.58
C VAL A 289 3.43 22.54 83.36
N ARG A 290 2.23 22.91 82.89
CA ARG A 290 1.38 23.88 83.61
C ARG A 290 0.98 23.45 85.02
N ALA A 291 0.80 22.15 85.25
CA ALA A 291 0.50 21.63 86.59
C ALA A 291 1.74 21.72 87.50
N SER A 292 2.91 21.34 86.98
CA SER A 292 4.18 21.44 87.70
C SER A 292 4.59 22.88 87.98
N GLU A 293 4.31 23.82 87.07
CA GLU A 293 4.53 25.25 87.29
C GLU A 293 3.68 25.75 88.45
N ARG A 294 2.40 25.38 88.52
CA ARG A 294 1.53 25.74 89.67
C ARG A 294 2.01 25.14 90.98
N GLU A 295 2.42 23.87 90.96
CA GLU A 295 2.96 23.20 92.15
C GLU A 295 4.25 23.87 92.63
N LEU A 296 5.12 24.29 91.70
CA LEU A 296 6.32 25.04 92.00
C LEU A 296 6.00 26.43 92.59
N ASP A 297 5.01 27.13 92.05
CA ASP A 297 4.52 28.40 92.59
C ASP A 297 3.99 28.21 94.03
N GLU A 298 3.15 27.19 94.26
CA GLU A 298 2.60 26.84 95.58
C GLU A 298 3.71 26.49 96.60
N VAL A 299 4.68 25.67 96.21
CA VAL A 299 5.83 25.31 97.06
C VAL A 299 6.71 26.54 97.31
N GLY A 300 6.90 27.40 96.32
CA GLY A 300 7.63 28.66 96.45
C GLY A 300 6.97 29.62 97.45
N GLU A 301 5.64 29.73 97.41
CA GLU A 301 4.86 30.50 98.40
C GLU A 301 5.02 29.92 99.81
N GLN A 302 4.91 28.59 99.95
CA GLN A 302 5.10 27.90 101.24
C GLN A 302 6.51 28.09 101.80
N LEU A 303 7.54 27.99 100.96
CA LEU A 303 8.93 28.24 101.36
C LEU A 303 9.10 29.68 101.82
N GLY A 304 8.54 30.66 101.10
CA GLY A 304 8.56 32.06 101.51
C GLY A 304 7.80 32.35 102.81
N VAL A 305 6.80 31.55 103.16
CA VAL A 305 6.16 31.60 104.50
C VAL A 305 7.09 30.99 105.56
N ALA A 306 7.69 29.83 105.27
CA ALA A 306 8.60 29.14 106.19
C ALA A 306 9.85 29.97 106.50
N ASP A 307 10.49 30.58 105.49
CA ASP A 307 11.66 31.46 105.66
C ASP A 307 11.33 32.65 106.54
N ARG A 308 10.16 33.29 106.33
CA ARG A 308 9.69 34.37 107.21
C ARG A 308 9.49 33.90 108.66
N ALA A 309 8.98 32.69 108.86
CA ALA A 309 8.84 32.11 110.19
C ALA A 309 10.19 31.79 110.85
N ILE A 310 11.16 31.28 110.08
CA ILE A 310 12.54 31.04 110.55
C ILE A 310 13.20 32.36 110.95
N SER A 311 13.18 33.38 110.09
CA SER A 311 13.76 34.69 110.41
C SER A 311 13.11 35.33 111.64
N ALA A 312 11.79 35.20 111.80
CA ALA A 312 11.09 35.66 113.00
C ALA A 312 11.54 34.90 114.26
N ALA A 313 11.72 33.58 114.16
CA ALA A 313 12.21 32.75 115.26
C ALA A 313 13.68 33.07 115.61
N GLU A 314 14.53 33.31 114.63
CA GLU A 314 15.93 33.73 114.81
C GLU A 314 16.01 35.09 115.51
N HIS A 315 15.21 36.07 115.09
CA HIS A 315 15.10 37.36 115.78
C HIS A 315 14.63 37.20 117.22
N ALA A 316 13.58 36.41 117.45
CA ALA A 316 13.10 36.12 118.80
C ALA A 316 14.16 35.42 119.66
N HIS A 317 14.97 34.53 119.07
CA HIS A 317 16.07 33.87 119.76
C HIS A 317 17.19 34.85 120.11
N ALA A 318 17.60 35.71 119.19
CA ALA A 318 18.60 36.76 119.42
C ALA A 318 18.14 37.73 120.53
N ASP A 319 16.88 38.16 120.49
CA ASP A 319 16.28 39.00 121.53
C ASP A 319 16.29 38.30 122.90
N ALA A 320 15.93 37.02 122.94
CA ALA A 320 15.97 36.22 124.17
C ALA A 320 17.40 36.04 124.71
N GLN A 321 18.39 35.82 123.83
CA GLN A 321 19.81 35.77 124.21
C GLN A 321 20.31 37.12 124.75
N ALA A 322 19.99 38.23 124.09
CA ALA A 322 20.33 39.57 124.55
C ALA A 322 19.70 39.85 125.93
N ARG A 323 18.44 39.46 126.13
CA ARG A 323 17.74 39.60 127.41
C ARG A 323 18.37 38.74 128.50
N ARG A 324 18.80 37.52 128.18
CA ARG A 324 19.53 36.64 129.10
C ARG A 324 20.90 37.24 129.47
N ALA A 325 21.67 37.74 128.51
CA ALA A 325 22.95 38.40 128.77
C ALA A 325 22.78 39.68 129.61
N ALA A 326 21.70 40.46 129.39
CA ALA A 326 21.36 41.61 130.21
C ALA A 326 21.02 41.22 131.66
N LEU A 327 20.31 40.11 131.86
CA LEU A 327 20.02 39.56 133.19
C LEU A 327 21.30 39.00 133.86
N GLU A 328 22.18 38.34 133.11
CA GLU A 328 23.47 37.82 133.60
C GLU A 328 24.47 38.96 133.94
N SER A 329 24.39 40.13 133.30
CA SER A 329 25.22 41.33 133.60
C SER A 329 24.52 42.38 134.49
N GLY A 330 23.26 42.12 134.86
CA GLY A 330 22.42 43.00 135.66
C GLY A 330 22.91 43.19 137.09
N PRO A 331 22.41 44.23 137.79
CA PRO A 331 22.73 44.48 139.19
C PRO A 331 22.34 43.30 140.10
N GLU A 332 21.29 42.53 139.77
CA GLU A 332 20.86 41.36 140.53
C GLU A 332 21.86 40.18 140.43
N ALA A 333 22.40 39.89 139.24
CA ALA A 333 23.44 38.86 139.07
C ALA A 333 24.76 39.27 139.73
N ARG A 334 25.15 40.55 139.64
CA ARG A 334 26.28 41.11 140.39
C ARG A 334 26.08 41.07 141.91
N SER A 335 24.84 41.17 142.37
CA SER A 335 24.48 41.02 143.79
C SER A 335 24.54 39.56 144.24
N ARG A 336 24.14 38.62 143.38
CA ARG A 336 24.30 37.18 143.60
C ARG A 336 25.78 36.79 143.70
N ASP A 337 26.62 37.24 142.78
CA ASP A 337 28.05 36.91 142.80
C ASP A 337 28.75 37.55 144.02
N ARG A 338 28.35 38.77 144.43
CA ARG A 338 28.78 39.37 145.72
C ARG A 338 28.35 38.56 146.94
N LEU A 339 27.14 38.02 146.95
CA LEU A 339 26.65 37.16 148.04
C LEU A 339 27.40 35.83 148.09
N VAL A 340 27.75 35.26 146.94
CA VAL A 340 28.57 34.02 146.85
C VAL A 340 30.02 34.27 147.29
N GLU A 341 30.59 35.44 147.00
CA GLU A 341 31.92 35.83 147.52
C GLU A 341 31.91 36.09 149.04
N LEU A 342 30.86 36.72 149.57
CA LEU A 342 30.69 36.98 151.01
C LEU A 342 30.35 35.72 151.82
N GLY A 343 29.94 34.62 151.18
CA GLY A 343 29.77 33.31 151.80
C GLY A 343 31.02 32.42 151.78
N ARG A 344 32.15 32.90 151.24
CA ARG A 344 33.41 32.15 151.08
C ARG A 344 34.57 32.63 151.97
N ARG A 345 34.31 33.51 152.93
CA ARG A 345 35.20 33.83 154.07
C ARG A 345 34.45 33.55 155.36
#